data_AF-A0A1B1UK72-F1
#
_entry.id   AF-A0A1B1UK72-F1
#
_cell.length_a   1.000
_cell.length_b   1.000
_cell.length_c   1.000
_cell.angle_alpha   90.00
_cell.angle_beta   90.00
_cell.angle_gamma   90.00
#
_symmetry.space_group_name_H-M   'P 1'
#
loop_
_entity.id
_entity.type
_entity.pdbx_description
1 polymer ?
#
loop_
_entity_poly.entity_id
_entity_poly.type
_entity_poly.pdbx_seq_one_letter_code
_entity_poly.pdbx_strand_id
1 'polypeptide(L)'
;MKDLQKHLKKLRTDAAECKLISDLATDLEKRELFARLTDHLSVLASEVERAISAKVSQHGDGAIKTVARCSRIGSGFTTAALM
;
A
#
# COMPACT_ATOMS: atom_id res chain seq x y z
N MET A 1 -6.77 4.04 -17.15
CA MET A 1 -6.93 2.88 -16.22
C MET A 1 -6.18 1.63 -16.70
N LYS A 2 -6.10 1.37 -18.02
CA LYS A 2 -5.24 0.30 -18.58
C LYS A 2 -3.75 0.49 -18.25
N ASP A 3 -3.35 1.74 -18.03
CA ASP A 3 -1.97 2.14 -17.72
C ASP A 3 -1.52 1.59 -16.36
N LEU A 4 -2.35 1.73 -15.32
CA LEU A 4 -2.08 1.18 -13.99
C LEU A 4 -1.98 -0.35 -14.01
N GLN A 5 -2.84 -1.03 -14.77
CA GLN A 5 -2.75 -2.48 -14.94
C GLN A 5 -1.49 -2.89 -15.72
N LYS A 6 -1.07 -2.10 -16.72
CA LYS A 6 0.19 -2.33 -17.46
C LYS A 6 1.40 -2.16 -16.54
N HIS A 7 1.40 -1.16 -15.66
CA HIS A 7 2.45 -0.97 -14.67
C HIS A 7 2.47 -2.10 -13.64
N LEU A 8 1.31 -2.54 -13.13
CA LEU A 8 1.21 -3.69 -12.23
C LEU A 8 1.82 -4.95 -12.85
N LYS A 9 1.50 -5.24 -14.13
CA LYS A 9 2.09 -6.38 -14.85
C LYS A 9 3.61 -6.27 -14.92
N LYS A 10 4.15 -5.07 -15.22
CA LYS A 10 5.60 -4.85 -15.20
C LYS A 10 6.21 -5.11 -13.83
N LEU A 11 5.65 -4.54 -12.75
CA LEU A 11 6.15 -4.77 -11.39
C LEU A 11 6.17 -6.26 -11.01
N ARG A 12 5.15 -7.03 -11.41
CA ARG A 12 5.10 -8.48 -11.17
C ARG A 12 6.14 -9.24 -12.00
N THR A 13 6.37 -8.83 -13.24
CA THR A 13 7.43 -9.38 -14.08
C THR A 13 8.80 -9.10 -13.48
N ASP A 14 9.06 -7.85 -13.08
CA ASP A 14 10.34 -7.45 -12.48
C ASP A 14 10.60 -8.21 -11.15
N ALA A 15 9.55 -8.44 -10.35
CA ALA A 15 9.65 -9.26 -9.14
C ALA A 15 9.98 -10.73 -9.45
N ALA A 16 9.36 -11.31 -10.48
CA ALA A 16 9.65 -12.68 -10.91
C ALA A 16 11.07 -12.82 -11.46
N GLU A 17 11.54 -11.81 -12.21
CA GLU A 17 12.92 -11.75 -12.71
C GLU A 17 13.93 -11.63 -11.55
N CYS A 18 13.68 -10.77 -10.56
CA CYS A 18 14.53 -10.64 -9.38
C CYS A 18 14.62 -11.96 -8.60
N LYS A 19 13.51 -12.69 -8.48
CA LYS A 19 13.49 -14.02 -7.84
C LYS A 19 14.32 -15.05 -8.61
N LEU A 20 14.21 -15.07 -9.94
CA LEU A 20 15.03 -15.96 -10.77
C LEU A 20 16.51 -15.64 -10.62
N ILE A 21 16.87 -14.36 -10.56
CA ILE A 21 18.26 -13.94 -10.35
C ILE A 21 18.74 -14.37 -8.95
N SER A 22 17.92 -14.26 -7.90
CA SER A 22 18.32 -14.76 -6.58
C SER A 22 18.54 -16.26 -6.56
N ASP A 23 17.71 -17.03 -7.27
CA ASP A 23 17.81 -18.49 -7.31
C ASP A 23 19.03 -18.96 -8.11
N LEU A 24 19.44 -18.20 -9.12
CA LEU A 24 20.64 -18.46 -9.95
C LEU A 24 21.92 -17.87 -9.37
N ALA A 25 21.83 -16.96 -8.40
CA ALA A 25 22.98 -16.32 -7.78
C ALA A 25 23.76 -17.32 -6.92
N THR A 26 25.01 -17.56 -7.28
CA THR A 26 25.97 -18.38 -6.52
C THR A 26 26.56 -17.65 -5.32
N ASP A 27 26.51 -16.31 -5.35
CA ASP A 27 26.99 -15.43 -4.29
C ASP A 27 25.87 -15.12 -3.29
N LEU A 28 26.17 -15.31 -2.01
CA LEU A 28 25.19 -15.21 -0.93
C LEU A 28 24.67 -13.78 -0.75
N GLU A 29 25.54 -12.77 -0.85
CA GLU A 29 25.18 -11.36 -0.67
C GLU A 29 24.27 -10.89 -1.81
N LYS A 30 24.59 -11.29 -3.04
CA LYS A 30 23.73 -11.00 -4.20
C LYS A 30 22.37 -11.67 -4.07
N ARG A 31 22.33 -12.92 -3.63
CA ARG A 31 21.06 -13.65 -3.42
C ARG A 31 20.17 -12.93 -2.42
N GLU A 32 20.71 -12.53 -1.28
CA GLU A 32 19.95 -11.81 -0.25
C GLU A 32 19.45 -10.46 -0.75
N LEU A 33 20.26 -9.73 -1.51
CA LEU A 33 19.85 -8.45 -2.09
C LEU A 33 18.67 -8.60 -3.07
N PHE A 34 18.73 -9.57 -3.97
CA PHE A 34 17.64 -9.83 -4.92
C PHE A 34 16.38 -10.42 -4.26
N ALA A 35 16.54 -11.22 -3.20
CA ALA A 35 15.42 -11.68 -2.38
C ALA A 35 14.69 -10.49 -1.72
N ARG A 36 15.43 -9.56 -1.10
CA ARG A 36 14.85 -8.35 -0.50
C ARG A 36 14.16 -7.45 -1.53
N LEU A 37 14.74 -7.32 -2.73
CA LEU A 37 14.11 -6.57 -3.83
C LEU A 37 12.79 -7.21 -4.27
N THR A 38 12.74 -8.55 -4.35
CA THR A 38 11.52 -9.28 -4.68
C THR A 38 10.42 -9.01 -3.66
N ASP A 39 10.74 -9.03 -2.36
CA ASP A 39 9.80 -8.71 -1.29
C ASP A 39 9.27 -7.29 -1.42
N HIS A 40 10.15 -6.31 -1.65
CA HIS A 40 9.74 -4.91 -1.83
C HIS A 40 8.85 -4.71 -3.06
N LEU A 41 9.16 -5.34 -4.20
CA LEU A 41 8.35 -5.25 -5.40
C LEU A 41 6.97 -5.91 -5.21
N SER A 42 6.88 -6.99 -4.44
CA SER A 42 5.62 -7.63 -4.07
C SER A 42 4.72 -6.72 -3.21
N VAL A 43 5.31 -6.01 -2.25
CA VAL A 43 4.58 -5.02 -1.43
C VAL A 43 4.05 -3.88 -2.31
N LEU A 44 4.88 -3.33 -3.19
CA LEU A 44 4.46 -2.26 -4.12
C LEU A 44 3.36 -2.73 -5.08
N ALA A 45 3.45 -3.94 -5.63
CA ALA A 45 2.40 -4.51 -6.47
C ALA A 45 1.07 -4.61 -5.70
N SER A 46 1.12 -5.06 -4.44
CA SER A 46 -0.05 -5.15 -3.56
C SER A 46 -0.68 -3.78 -3.26
N GLU A 47 0.15 -2.74 -3.10
CA GLU A 47 -0.35 -1.37 -2.92
C GLU A 47 -1.01 -0.81 -4.19
N VAL A 48 -0.43 -1.07 -5.36
CA VAL A 48 -1.03 -0.68 -6.64
C VAL A 48 -2.37 -1.38 -6.84
N GLU A 49 -2.48 -2.66 -6.50
CA GLU A 49 -3.75 -3.40 -6.51
C GLU A 49 -4.79 -2.77 -5.58
N ARG A 50 -4.39 -2.43 -4.34
CA ARG A 50 -5.26 -1.73 -3.40
C ARG A 50 -5.72 -0.38 -3.94
N ALA A 51 -4.83 0.39 -4.57
CA ALA A 51 -5.17 1.67 -5.16
C ALA A 51 -6.13 1.51 -6.36
N ILE A 52 -5.94 0.50 -7.21
CA ILE A 52 -6.86 0.18 -8.31
C ILE A 52 -8.23 -0.19 -7.75
N SER A 53 -8.31 -1.08 -6.76
CA SER A 53 -9.56 -1.48 -6.12
C SER A 53 -10.26 -0.31 -5.45
N ALA A 54 -9.54 0.51 -4.69
CA ALA A 54 -10.08 1.72 -4.07
C ALA A 54 -10.61 2.72 -5.12
N LYS A 55 -9.91 2.89 -6.25
CA LYS A 55 -10.37 3.76 -7.34
C LYS A 55 -11.57 3.19 -8.09
N VAL A 56 -11.69 1.86 -8.22
CA VAL A 56 -12.91 1.21 -8.72
C VAL A 56 -14.09 1.47 -7.78
N SER A 57 -13.88 1.43 -6.46
CA SER A 57 -14.91 1.79 -5.47
C SER A 57 -15.28 3.29 -5.50
N GLN A 58 -14.38 4.15 -5.96
CA GLN A 58 -14.59 5.61 -6.00
C GLN A 58 -15.22 6.11 -7.31
N HIS A 59 -15.40 5.25 -8.32
CA HIS A 59 -16.07 5.60 -9.58
C HIS A 59 -17.53 5.14 -9.65
N GLY A 60 -18.07 4.67 -8.52
CA GLY A 60 -19.46 4.34 -8.36
C GLY A 60 -20.02 4.92 -7.05
N ASP A 61 -19.71 6.16 -6.70
CA ASP A 61 -20.66 6.93 -5.88
C ASP A 61 -20.37 8.44 -5.88
N GLY A 62 -21.32 9.19 -6.43
CA GLY A 62 -21.50 10.60 -6.17
C GLY A 62 -22.41 10.80 -4.97
N ALA A 63 -22.08 10.26 -3.80
CA ALA A 63 -22.68 10.51 -2.47
C ALA A 63 -21.90 9.58 -1.52
N ILE A 64 -21.39 9.89 -0.34
CA ILE A 64 -21.62 10.91 0.66
C ILE A 64 -20.24 11.23 1.24
N LYS A 65 -19.85 12.50 1.18
CA LYS A 65 -18.76 13.01 2.00
C LYS A 65 -19.25 13.06 3.44
N THR A 66 -18.92 12.07 4.25
CA THR A 66 -18.86 12.30 5.70
C THR A 66 -17.40 12.33 6.09
N VAL A 67 -16.87 13.56 6.05
CA VAL A 67 -15.75 13.96 6.89
C VAL A 67 -16.11 13.63 8.33
N ALA A 68 -15.61 12.51 8.82
CA ALA A 68 -15.45 12.25 10.26
C ALA A 68 -13.96 12.39 10.59
N ARG A 69 -13.43 13.60 10.40
CA ARG A 69 -12.09 13.97 10.88
C ARG A 69 -12.09 15.42 11.34
N CYS A 70 -12.79 15.67 12.46
CA CYS A 70 -12.54 16.64 13.53
C CYS A 70 -13.78 16.54 14.43
N SER A 71 -13.72 16.17 15.71
CA SER A 71 -13.24 17.08 16.74
C SER A 71 -12.64 16.33 17.92
N ARG A 72 -11.32 16.46 18.01
CA ARG A 72 -10.60 16.57 19.26
C ARG A 72 -10.88 17.97 19.80
N ILE A 73 -11.99 18.17 20.51
CA ILE A 73 -12.21 19.32 21.40
C ILE A 73 -12.87 18.77 22.66
N GLY A 74 -12.19 18.95 23.79
CA GLY A 74 -12.40 18.21 25.01
C GLY A 74 -13.67 18.54 25.79
N SER A 75 -14.01 17.62 26.69
CA SER A 75 -14.78 17.90 27.90
C SER A 75 -14.24 17.06 29.05
N GLY A 76 -12.92 17.15 29.27
CA GLY A 76 -12.32 16.88 30.56
C GLY A 76 -12.19 18.20 31.32
N PHE A 77 -13.32 18.76 31.76
CA PHE A 77 -13.32 19.86 32.72
C PHE A 77 -13.93 19.35 34.02
N THR A 78 -13.14 18.53 34.71
CA THR A 78 -13.18 18.44 36.17
C THR A 78 -12.91 19.83 36.73
N THR A 79 -13.90 20.49 37.33
CA THR A 79 -13.79 21.39 38.51
C THR A 79 -15.03 22.29 38.61
N ALA A 80 -15.89 22.02 39.59
CA ALA A 80 -16.70 22.98 40.37
C ALA A 80 -17.51 22.12 41.36
N ALA A 81 -17.12 22.06 42.64
CA ALA A 81 -17.38 23.05 43.68
C ALA A 81 -18.60 22.64 44.51
N LEU A 82 -18.29 22.01 45.66
CA LEU A 82 -18.80 22.37 46.99
C LEU A 82 -20.18 23.03 47.05
N MET A 83 -21.20 22.26 47.45
CA MET A 83 -22.24 22.63 48.43
C MET A 83 -23.12 21.43 48.76
#